data_AF-A0AAV1L6F8-F1
#
_entry.id   AF-A0AAV1L6F8-F1
#
_cell.length_a   1.000
_cell.length_b   1.000
_cell.length_c   1.000
_cell.angle_alpha   90.00
_cell.angle_beta   90.00
_cell.angle_gamma   90.00
#
_symmetry.space_group_name_H-M   'P 1'
#
loop_
_entity.id
_entity.type
_entity.pdbx_description
1 polymer ?
#
loop_
_entity_poly.entity_id
_entity_poly.type
_entity_poly.pdbx_seq_one_letter_code
_entity_poly.pdbx_strand_id
1 'polypeptide(L)'
;MHRQQISILGFAFIACLQLSSCMSIEGRQSLRLDPRLKRDVTWDKQVGKGTVFGTLGDNDQGLYGKGGYKQDIFNDARGKLEGQAYGTRVLGPNGDSSSLGGKLDWNNVNKDARATLELTKQIHGPTNLDASASKVWNFDKNTRLSAGGTVTQELGRGKPDYGVGATFQHDW
;
A
#
# COMPACT_ATOMS: atom_id res chain seq x y z
N MET A 1 21.89 -20.75 21.51
CA MET A 1 21.33 -21.35 20.28
C MET A 1 19.82 -21.10 20.23
N HIS A 2 19.38 -20.02 19.58
CA HIS A 2 17.95 -19.72 19.41
C HIS A 2 17.73 -19.00 18.08
N ARG A 3 17.48 -19.78 17.04
CA ARG A 3 16.99 -19.37 15.72
C ARG A 3 16.19 -20.56 15.20
N GLN A 4 14.86 -20.50 15.26
CA GLN A 4 13.93 -21.26 14.39
C GLN A 4 12.46 -21.17 14.87
N GLN A 5 11.88 -19.96 14.96
CA GLN A 5 10.42 -19.86 15.14
C GLN A 5 9.69 -18.84 14.24
N ILE A 6 10.40 -18.09 13.38
CA ILE A 6 9.76 -17.06 12.54
C ILE A 6 9.25 -17.62 11.20
N SER A 7 9.65 -18.83 10.80
CA SER A 7 9.34 -19.38 9.47
C SER A 7 7.97 -20.06 9.34
N ILE A 8 7.27 -20.33 10.45
CA ILE A 8 6.02 -21.13 10.41
C ILE A 8 4.78 -20.24 10.17
N LEU A 9 4.82 -18.96 10.56
CA LEU A 9 3.68 -18.05 10.37
C LEU A 9 3.48 -17.62 8.91
N GLY A 10 4.54 -17.63 8.10
CA GLY A 10 4.49 -17.23 6.68
C GLY A 10 3.82 -18.25 5.75
N PHE A 11 3.82 -19.54 6.11
CA PHE A 11 3.24 -20.60 5.29
C PHE A 11 1.73 -20.76 5.47
N ALA A 12 1.18 -20.36 6.62
CA ALA A 12 -0.26 -20.48 6.89
C ALA A 12 -1.10 -19.52 6.01
N PHE A 13 -0.54 -18.36 5.63
CA PHE A 13 -1.26 -17.39 4.78
C PHE A 13 -1.33 -17.80 3.31
N ILE A 14 -0.35 -18.57 2.82
CA ILE A 14 -0.34 -19.05 1.42
C ILE A 14 -1.28 -20.25 1.24
N ALA A 15 -1.47 -21.08 2.28
CA ALA A 15 -2.39 -22.22 2.22
C ALA A 15 -3.88 -21.82 2.24
N CYS A 16 -4.26 -20.72 2.91
CA CYS A 16 -5.65 -20.26 2.95
C CYS A 16 -6.18 -19.74 1.59
N LEU A 17 -5.30 -19.29 0.68
CA LEU A 17 -5.71 -18.82 -0.64
C LEU A 17 -6.01 -19.95 -1.63
N GLN A 18 -5.59 -21.18 -1.37
CA GLN A 18 -5.79 -22.34 -2.27
C GLN A 18 -7.04 -23.17 -1.93
N LEU A 19 -7.69 -22.92 -0.78
CA LEU A 19 -8.85 -23.69 -0.31
C LEU A 19 -10.20 -23.05 -0.64
N SER A 20 -10.24 -21.83 -1.18
CA SER A 20 -11.51 -21.18 -1.57
C SER A 20 -12.02 -21.55 -2.96
N SER A 21 -11.31 -22.40 -3.70
CA SER A 21 -11.71 -22.85 -5.05
C SER A 21 -12.62 -24.09 -5.07
N CYS A 22 -13.11 -24.57 -3.92
CA CYS A 22 -14.00 -25.74 -3.86
C CYS A 22 -15.22 -25.50 -2.97
N MET A 23 -16.14 -24.63 -3.41
CA MET A 23 -17.54 -24.73 -3.00
C MET A 23 -18.42 -24.51 -4.24
N SER A 24 -18.92 -25.62 -4.75
CA SER A 24 -19.85 -25.72 -5.88
C SER A 24 -21.28 -25.80 -5.35
N ILE A 25 -22.17 -25.02 -6.01
CA ILE A 25 -23.62 -25.22 -6.20
C ILE A 25 -24.51 -25.28 -4.94
N GLU A 26 -25.33 -24.24 -4.71
CA GLU A 26 -26.81 -24.29 -4.84
C GLU A 26 -27.44 -22.97 -4.35
N GLY A 27 -28.18 -22.29 -5.22
CA GLY A 27 -28.79 -21.00 -4.89
C GLY A 27 -29.37 -20.31 -6.11
N ARG A 28 -30.35 -20.96 -6.74
CA ARG A 28 -31.10 -20.44 -7.88
C ARG A 28 -31.94 -19.24 -7.41
N GLN A 29 -31.47 -18.01 -7.63
CA GLN A 29 -32.32 -16.84 -7.66
C GLN A 29 -32.05 -16.05 -8.94
N SER A 30 -33.04 -16.08 -9.82
CA SER A 30 -33.17 -15.28 -11.03
C SER A 30 -33.06 -13.79 -10.71
N LEU A 31 -31.87 -13.22 -10.84
CA LEU A 31 -31.68 -11.78 -10.91
C LEU A 31 -31.67 -11.36 -12.39
N ARG A 32 -32.63 -10.51 -12.74
CA ARG A 32 -32.70 -9.78 -14.01
C ARG A 32 -31.30 -9.33 -14.44
N LEU A 33 -30.92 -9.68 -15.67
CA LEU A 33 -29.83 -9.04 -16.40
C LEU A 33 -30.21 -7.58 -16.64
N ASP A 34 -29.88 -6.72 -15.69
CA ASP A 34 -29.50 -5.35 -16.03
C ASP A 34 -28.08 -5.43 -16.61
N PRO A 35 -27.80 -4.83 -17.78
CA PRO A 35 -26.43 -4.62 -18.23
C PRO A 35 -25.81 -3.57 -17.31
N ARG A 36 -25.46 -3.99 -16.09
CA ARG A 36 -24.78 -3.17 -15.11
C ARG A 36 -23.46 -2.75 -15.75
N LEU A 37 -23.26 -1.43 -15.90
CA LEU A 37 -21.95 -0.87 -16.20
C LEU A 37 -20.88 -1.64 -15.42
N LYS A 38 -19.80 -2.07 -16.07
CA LYS A 38 -18.62 -2.62 -15.41
C LYS A 38 -18.26 -1.66 -14.27
N ARG A 39 -18.54 -2.07 -13.03
CA ARG A 39 -18.32 -1.25 -11.84
C ARG A 39 -17.30 -1.95 -10.99
N ASP A 40 -16.26 -1.20 -10.66
CA ASP A 40 -15.24 -1.66 -9.74
C ASP A 40 -15.87 -1.93 -8.37
N VAL A 41 -15.67 -3.14 -7.87
CA VAL A 41 -16.12 -3.57 -6.56
C VAL A 41 -15.01 -3.25 -5.57
N THR A 42 -15.21 -2.25 -4.72
CA THR A 42 -14.28 -1.91 -3.64
C THR A 42 -14.88 -2.30 -2.30
N TRP A 43 -14.06 -2.89 -1.44
CA TRP A 43 -14.41 -3.19 -0.06
C TRP A 43 -13.32 -2.65 0.88
N ASP A 44 -13.78 -2.18 2.03
CA ASP A 44 -12.95 -1.80 3.17
C ASP A 44 -13.67 -2.34 4.41
N LYS A 45 -13.01 -3.21 5.17
CA LYS A 45 -13.59 -3.84 6.34
C LYS A 45 -12.57 -3.86 7.47
N GLN A 46 -12.98 -3.34 8.62
CA GLN A 46 -12.21 -3.43 9.85
C GLN A 46 -12.15 -4.90 10.32
N VAL A 47 -10.95 -5.40 10.57
CA VAL A 47 -10.69 -6.76 11.05
C VAL A 47 -9.65 -6.67 12.17
N GLY A 48 -10.10 -6.88 13.41
CA GLY A 48 -9.25 -6.78 14.59
C GLY A 48 -8.71 -5.36 14.79
N LYS A 49 -7.37 -5.22 14.81
CA LYS A 49 -6.68 -3.94 15.01
C LYS A 49 -6.42 -3.15 13.72
N GLY A 50 -6.80 -3.68 12.58
CA GLY A 50 -6.57 -3.05 11.28
C GLY A 50 -7.75 -3.19 10.35
N THR A 51 -7.48 -2.92 9.08
CA THR A 51 -8.46 -2.83 8.02
C THR A 51 -7.97 -3.63 6.82
N VAL A 52 -8.79 -4.59 6.39
CA VAL A 52 -8.62 -5.27 5.11
C VAL A 52 -9.34 -4.45 4.04
N PHE A 53 -8.64 -4.11 2.98
CA PHE A 53 -9.19 -3.37 1.86
C PHE A 53 -8.91 -4.10 0.56
N GLY A 54 -9.71 -3.82 -0.46
CA GLY A 54 -9.44 -4.32 -1.80
C GLY A 54 -10.39 -3.73 -2.83
N THR A 55 -9.97 -3.81 -4.08
CA THR A 55 -10.76 -3.45 -5.23
C THR A 55 -10.59 -4.53 -6.28
N LEU A 56 -11.68 -4.98 -6.86
CA LEU A 56 -11.70 -5.80 -8.07
C LEU A 56 -12.46 -5.03 -9.14
N GLY A 57 -11.82 -4.78 -10.27
CA GLY A 57 -12.39 -4.05 -11.38
C GLY A 57 -12.07 -4.72 -12.70
N ASP A 58 -12.85 -4.38 -13.71
CA ASP A 58 -12.66 -4.85 -15.08
C ASP A 58 -12.82 -3.66 -16.01
N ASN A 59 -11.89 -3.49 -16.95
CA ASN A 59 -11.97 -2.47 -17.98
C ASN A 59 -11.80 -3.13 -19.36
N ASP A 60 -11.88 -2.34 -20.43
CA ASP A 60 -11.75 -2.87 -21.81
C ASP A 60 -10.35 -3.43 -22.13
N GLN A 61 -9.40 -3.26 -21.20
CA GLN A 61 -8.02 -3.72 -21.28
C GLN A 61 -7.72 -4.85 -20.28
N GLY A 62 -8.73 -5.37 -19.57
CA GLY A 62 -8.62 -6.54 -18.71
C GLY A 62 -9.08 -6.38 -17.25
N LEU A 63 -8.91 -7.47 -16.49
CA LEU A 63 -9.30 -7.56 -15.08
C LEU A 63 -8.16 -7.10 -14.18
N TYR A 64 -8.46 -6.26 -13.20
CA TYR A 64 -7.49 -5.85 -12.20
C TYR A 64 -8.02 -6.04 -10.79
N GLY A 65 -7.12 -6.42 -9.90
CA GLY A 65 -7.39 -6.64 -8.49
C GLY A 65 -6.30 -6.01 -7.64
N LYS A 66 -6.69 -5.37 -6.56
CA LYS A 66 -5.80 -4.98 -5.46
C LYS A 66 -6.42 -5.41 -4.15
N GLY A 67 -5.58 -5.80 -3.21
CA GLY A 67 -6.02 -6.15 -1.87
C GLY A 67 -4.89 -5.94 -0.88
N GLY A 68 -5.23 -5.65 0.36
CA GLY A 68 -4.23 -5.47 1.39
C GLY A 68 -4.82 -5.34 2.78
N TYR A 69 -3.92 -5.20 3.73
CA TYR A 69 -4.21 -4.97 5.12
C TYR A 69 -3.39 -3.77 5.59
N LYS A 70 -4.04 -2.83 6.28
CA LYS A 70 -3.40 -1.69 6.93
C LYS A 70 -3.74 -1.69 8.41
N GLN A 71 -2.80 -1.27 9.25
CA GLN A 71 -3.02 -1.11 10.68
C GLN A 71 -2.16 0.01 11.23
N ASP A 72 -2.70 0.69 12.24
CA ASP A 72 -1.93 1.64 13.02
C ASP A 72 -1.04 0.86 14.00
N ILE A 73 0.28 1.01 13.87
CA ILE A 73 1.26 0.42 14.79
C ILE A 73 1.28 1.22 16.09
N PHE A 74 1.27 2.55 15.99
CA PHE A 74 1.05 3.43 17.13
C PHE A 74 0.36 4.71 16.68
N ASN A 75 -0.35 5.33 17.60
CA ASN A 75 -0.95 6.64 17.46
C ASN A 75 -0.88 7.33 18.83
N ASP A 76 0.27 7.96 19.11
CA ASP A 76 0.55 8.58 20.41
C ASP A 76 1.25 9.93 20.24
N ALA A 77 1.77 10.51 21.33
CA ALA A 77 2.45 11.80 21.31
C ALA A 77 3.66 11.87 20.35
N ARG A 78 4.22 10.73 19.91
CA ARG A 78 5.29 10.63 18.92
C ARG A 78 4.78 10.77 17.49
N GLY A 79 3.46 10.69 17.27
CA GLY A 79 2.79 10.75 15.98
C GLY A 79 1.97 9.50 15.71
N LYS A 80 1.49 9.38 14.46
CA LYS A 80 0.82 8.21 13.92
C LYS A 80 1.79 7.43 13.03
N LEU A 81 1.95 6.13 13.27
CA LEU A 81 2.66 5.21 12.40
C LEU A 81 1.69 4.15 11.88
N GLU A 82 1.46 4.13 10.58
CA GLU A 82 0.59 3.17 9.89
C GLU A 82 1.45 2.21 9.07
N GLY A 83 1.25 0.91 9.26
CA GLY A 83 1.85 -0.13 8.44
C GLY A 83 0.81 -0.74 7.52
N GLN A 84 1.16 -0.91 6.25
CA GLN A 84 0.32 -1.49 5.22
C GLN A 84 1.08 -2.56 4.46
N ALA A 85 0.41 -3.64 4.13
CA ALA A 85 0.87 -4.64 3.17
C ALA A 85 -0.24 -4.83 2.13
N TYR A 86 0.13 -4.89 0.86
CA TYR A 86 -0.82 -5.00 -0.23
C TYR A 86 -0.26 -5.83 -1.38
N GLY A 87 -1.14 -6.30 -2.24
CA GLY A 87 -0.81 -6.96 -3.49
C GLY A 87 -1.77 -6.51 -4.58
N THR A 88 -1.26 -6.48 -5.81
CA THR A 88 -2.05 -6.21 -6.99
C THR A 88 -1.83 -7.30 -8.03
N ARG A 89 -2.86 -7.54 -8.83
CA ARG A 89 -2.80 -8.39 -10.00
C ARG A 89 -3.60 -7.74 -11.11
N VAL A 90 -3.00 -7.66 -12.30
CA VAL A 90 -3.66 -7.21 -13.51
C VAL A 90 -3.54 -8.33 -14.53
N LEU A 91 -4.66 -8.71 -15.12
CA LEU A 91 -4.79 -9.67 -16.21
C LEU A 91 -5.23 -8.89 -17.43
N GLY A 92 -4.36 -8.73 -18.43
CA GLY A 92 -4.66 -7.93 -19.61
C GLY A 92 -4.16 -8.59 -20.90
N PRO A 93 -4.69 -8.17 -22.08
CA PRO A 93 -4.28 -8.71 -23.38
C PRO A 93 -2.77 -8.55 -23.66
N ASN A 94 -2.14 -7.55 -23.04
CA ASN A 94 -0.73 -7.22 -23.21
C ASN A 94 0.19 -7.88 -22.16
N GLY A 95 -0.36 -8.79 -21.34
CA GLY A 95 0.38 -9.56 -20.34
C GLY A 95 -0.13 -9.35 -18.92
N ASP A 96 0.08 -10.38 -18.10
CA ASP A 96 -0.26 -10.38 -16.68
C ASP A 96 0.83 -9.69 -15.87
N SER A 97 0.44 -8.81 -14.96
CA SER A 97 1.35 -8.25 -13.96
C SER A 97 0.85 -8.56 -12.57
N SER A 98 1.78 -8.80 -11.65
CA SER A 98 1.47 -8.97 -10.25
C SER A 98 2.54 -8.27 -9.43
N SER A 99 2.13 -7.56 -8.39
CA SER A 99 3.04 -6.89 -7.48
C SER A 99 2.60 -7.08 -6.04
N LEU A 100 3.56 -7.02 -5.14
CA LEU A 100 3.35 -7.07 -3.70
C LEU A 100 4.16 -5.95 -3.06
N GLY A 101 3.56 -5.24 -2.13
CA GLY A 101 4.11 -4.04 -1.54
C GLY A 101 3.88 -3.97 -0.04
N GLY A 102 4.80 -3.29 0.64
CA GLY A 102 4.66 -2.91 2.02
C GLY A 102 4.97 -1.43 2.17
N LYS A 103 4.11 -0.70 2.87
CA LYS A 103 4.27 0.73 3.13
C LYS A 103 4.23 1.00 4.62
N LEU A 104 5.13 1.85 5.09
CA LEU A 104 5.16 2.39 6.43
C LEU A 104 5.03 3.91 6.31
N ASP A 105 3.97 4.47 6.91
CA ASP A 105 3.68 5.89 6.86
C ASP A 105 3.69 6.47 8.27
N TRP A 106 4.62 7.37 8.53
CA TRP A 106 4.75 8.08 9.79
C TRP A 106 4.39 9.55 9.59
N ASN A 107 3.51 10.06 10.44
CA ASN A 107 3.13 11.45 10.45
C ASN A 107 3.02 11.97 11.88
N ASN A 108 3.62 13.11 12.16
CA ASN A 108 3.46 13.84 13.40
C ASN A 108 2.84 15.21 13.11
N VAL A 109 1.54 15.31 13.36
CA VAL A 109 0.77 16.55 13.18
C VAL A 109 1.27 17.68 14.09
N ASN A 110 1.75 17.37 15.29
CA ASN A 110 2.24 18.38 16.23
C ASN A 110 3.61 18.95 15.84
N LYS A 111 4.38 18.23 15.03
CA LYS A 111 5.73 18.64 14.61
C LYS A 111 5.82 18.91 13.10
N ASP A 112 4.67 18.92 12.42
CA ASP A 112 4.52 19.00 10.97
C ASP A 112 5.58 18.20 10.20
N ALA A 113 5.80 16.96 10.64
CA ALA A 113 6.82 16.07 10.09
C ALA A 113 6.17 14.81 9.54
N ARG A 114 6.61 14.37 8.38
CA ARG A 114 6.14 13.16 7.70
C ARG A 114 7.32 12.35 7.20
N ALA A 115 7.21 11.03 7.29
CA ALA A 115 8.16 10.13 6.69
C ALA A 115 7.42 8.91 6.15
N THR A 116 7.81 8.45 4.97
CA THR A 116 7.21 7.30 4.31
C THR A 116 8.30 6.38 3.83
N LEU A 117 8.11 5.08 4.01
CA LEU A 117 8.98 4.04 3.50
C LEU A 117 8.12 3.00 2.81
N GLU A 118 8.40 2.70 1.56
CA GLU A 118 7.65 1.76 0.74
C GLU A 118 8.60 0.80 0.04
N LEU A 119 8.26 -0.47 0.05
CA LEU A 119 9.00 -1.53 -0.61
C LEU A 119 8.02 -2.30 -1.49
N THR A 120 8.26 -2.31 -2.79
CA THR A 120 7.38 -2.95 -3.78
C THR A 120 8.16 -3.94 -4.61
N LYS A 121 7.63 -5.15 -4.76
CA LYS A 121 8.19 -6.21 -5.59
C LYS A 121 7.24 -6.54 -6.72
N GLN A 122 7.71 -6.44 -7.96
CA GLN A 122 7.01 -6.98 -9.10
C GLN A 122 7.39 -8.47 -9.26
N ILE A 123 6.39 -9.34 -9.44
CA ILE A 123 6.61 -10.77 -9.74
C ILE A 123 7.20 -10.85 -11.16
N HIS A 124 8.33 -11.55 -11.30
CA HIS A 124 9.18 -11.56 -12.50
C HIS A 124 9.81 -10.20 -12.87
N GLY A 125 9.79 -9.24 -11.95
CA GLY A 125 10.32 -7.90 -12.17
C GLY A 125 11.22 -7.39 -11.04
N PRO A 126 11.56 -6.10 -11.09
CA PRO A 126 12.40 -5.46 -10.09
C PRO A 126 11.73 -5.35 -8.73
N THR A 127 12.55 -5.08 -7.73
CA THR A 127 12.10 -4.65 -6.40
C THR A 127 12.45 -3.19 -6.25
N ASN A 128 11.51 -2.33 -5.87
CA ASN A 128 11.71 -0.90 -5.68
C ASN A 128 11.60 -0.56 -4.20
N LEU A 129 12.50 0.29 -3.74
CA LEU A 129 12.50 0.90 -2.41
C LEU A 129 12.33 2.40 -2.58
N ASP A 130 11.27 2.93 -1.97
CA ASP A 130 10.96 4.34 -1.96
C ASP A 130 10.94 4.84 -0.52
N ALA A 131 11.73 5.85 -0.22
CA ALA A 131 11.75 6.51 1.08
C ALA A 131 11.56 8.01 0.89
N SER A 132 10.78 8.64 1.76
CA SER A 132 10.65 10.08 1.79
C SER A 132 10.56 10.58 3.22
N ALA A 133 11.04 11.79 3.44
CA ALA A 133 10.89 12.48 4.71
C ALA A 133 10.73 13.97 4.44
N SER A 134 9.82 14.63 5.15
CA SER A 134 9.60 16.06 5.06
C SER A 134 9.26 16.64 6.43
N LYS A 135 9.58 17.91 6.61
CA LYS A 135 9.29 18.66 7.81
C LYS A 135 8.96 20.11 7.47
N VAL A 136 8.03 20.66 8.23
CA VAL A 136 7.69 22.07 8.21
C VAL A 136 8.07 22.70 9.54
N TRP A 137 8.64 23.89 9.47
CA TRP A 137 8.88 24.78 10.59
C TRP A 137 8.06 26.04 10.38
N ASN A 138 7.11 26.28 11.28
CA ASN A 138 6.38 27.53 11.35
C ASN A 138 7.15 28.42 12.32
N PHE A 139 7.81 29.45 11.80
CA PHE A 139 8.58 30.39 12.64
C PHE A 139 7.66 31.43 13.27
N ASP A 140 6.69 31.91 12.48
CA ASP A 140 5.65 32.83 12.91
C ASP A 140 4.38 32.58 12.09
N LYS A 141 3.28 33.28 12.39
CA LYS A 141 2.00 33.19 11.68
C LYS A 141 2.10 33.46 10.18
N ASN A 142 3.14 34.18 9.77
CA ASN A 142 3.35 34.64 8.41
C ASN A 142 4.56 33.97 7.73
N THR A 143 5.34 33.14 8.44
CA THR A 143 6.59 32.59 7.91
C THR A 143 6.67 31.08 8.10
N ARG A 144 6.79 30.37 6.98
CA ARG A 144 6.89 28.92 6.92
C ARG A 144 8.10 28.48 6.11
N LEU A 145 8.89 27.58 6.68
CA LEU A 145 9.93 26.84 5.98
C LEU A 145 9.53 25.38 5.90
N SER A 146 9.58 24.77 4.73
CA SER A 146 9.43 23.33 4.57
C SER A 146 10.67 22.77 3.88
N ALA A 147 11.19 21.67 4.38
CA ALA A 147 12.24 20.91 3.70
C ALA A 147 11.88 19.43 3.68
N GLY A 148 12.34 18.73 2.64
CA GLY A 148 12.17 17.30 2.54
C GLY A 148 13.10 16.70 1.51
N GLY A 149 13.10 15.37 1.48
CA GLY A 149 13.83 14.61 0.51
C GLY A 149 13.20 13.25 0.24
N THR A 150 13.60 12.67 -0.87
CA THR A 150 13.17 11.38 -1.38
C THR A 150 14.38 10.57 -1.77
N VAL A 151 14.28 9.25 -1.61
CA VAL A 151 15.24 8.27 -2.11
C VAL A 151 14.44 7.18 -2.79
N THR A 152 14.71 6.95 -4.07
CA THR A 152 14.09 5.88 -4.84
C THR A 152 15.18 4.99 -5.39
N GLN A 153 15.09 3.68 -5.14
CA GLN A 153 16.10 2.74 -5.58
C GLN A 153 15.45 1.45 -6.08
N GLU A 154 15.80 1.05 -7.29
CA GLU A 154 15.61 -0.33 -7.75
C GLU A 154 16.64 -1.24 -7.06
N LEU A 155 16.21 -2.13 -6.17
CA LEU A 155 17.08 -3.06 -5.49
C LEU A 155 17.59 -4.12 -6.46
N GLY A 156 18.91 -4.18 -6.62
CA GLY A 156 19.60 -5.12 -7.49
C GLY A 156 20.02 -4.55 -8.85
N ARG A 157 19.63 -3.32 -9.20
CA ARG A 157 20.06 -2.62 -10.43
C ARG A 157 20.10 -1.12 -10.24
N GLY A 158 21.06 -0.45 -10.89
CA GLY A 158 21.11 1.00 -10.95
C GLY A 158 21.64 1.69 -9.68
N LYS A 159 21.78 3.01 -9.77
CA LYS A 159 22.12 3.87 -8.63
C LYS A 159 20.82 4.39 -8.01
N PRO A 160 20.76 4.58 -6.69
CA PRO A 160 19.66 5.27 -6.05
C PRO A 160 19.50 6.69 -6.61
N ASP A 161 18.26 7.09 -6.83
CA ASP A 161 17.85 8.45 -7.15
C ASP A 161 17.50 9.19 -5.85
N TYR A 162 17.93 10.45 -5.77
CA TYR A 162 17.80 11.28 -4.58
C TYR A 162 17.18 12.62 -4.96
N GLY A 163 16.08 12.96 -4.31
CA GLY A 163 15.46 14.28 -4.38
C GLY A 163 15.64 15.03 -3.07
N VAL A 164 15.96 16.31 -3.13
CA VAL A 164 15.89 17.21 -1.97
C VAL A 164 15.21 18.50 -2.39
N GLY A 165 14.36 19.04 -1.53
CA GLY A 165 13.62 20.26 -1.80
C GLY A 165 13.43 21.06 -0.51
N ALA A 166 13.50 22.38 -0.65
CA ALA A 166 13.13 23.30 0.41
C ALA A 166 12.27 24.42 -0.18
N THR A 167 11.30 24.88 0.59
CA THR A 167 10.39 25.96 0.23
C THR A 167 10.30 26.91 1.41
N PHE A 168 10.50 28.19 1.15
CA PHE A 168 10.30 29.26 2.11
C PHE A 168 9.11 30.09 1.62
N GLN A 169 8.11 30.26 2.48
CA GLN A 169 6.93 31.06 2.21
C GLN A 169 6.80 32.14 3.28
N HIS A 170 6.55 33.36 2.83
CA HIS A 170 6.24 34.50 3.68
C HIS A 170 5.00 35.21 3.14
N ASP A 171 3.93 35.25 3.94
CA ASP A 171 2.68 35.92 3.58
C ASP A 171 2.71 37.33 4.21
N TRP A 172 2.62 38.38 3.37
CA TRP A 172 2.69 39.79 3.78
C TRP A 172 1.33 40.35 4.20
#